data_AF-A0A9P5YL91-F1
#
_entry.id   AF-A0A9P5YL91-F1
#
_cell.length_a   1.000
_cell.length_b   1.000
_cell.length_c   1.000
_cell.angle_alpha   90.00
_cell.angle_beta   90.00
_cell.angle_gamma   90.00
#
_symmetry.space_group_name_H-M   'P 1'
#
loop_
_entity.id
_entity.type
_entity.pdbx_description
1 polymer ?
#
loop_
_entity_poly.entity_id
_entity_poly.type
_entity_poly.pdbx_seq_one_letter_code
_entity_poly.pdbx_strand_id
1 'polypeptide(L)' 'MAARPKEINLNKPEPYDGNPAGYTDFANACRIYLAVNKGIYVTPMHKVAFVLSLLTKGDTKTWKNNWIKDNMDEDDLKE' A
#
# COMPACT_ATOMS: atom_id res chain seq x y z
N MET A 1 -1.13 -22.70 -19.88
CA MET A 1 -1.80 -21.67 -19.07
C MET A 1 -0.77 -21.09 -18.12
N ALA A 2 -0.41 -19.81 -18.22
CA ALA A 2 0.52 -19.20 -17.27
C ALA A 2 -0.20 -19.05 -15.91
N ALA A 3 0.38 -19.62 -14.85
CA ALA A 3 -0.16 -19.44 -13.50
C ALA A 3 -0.09 -17.96 -13.13
N ARG A 4 -1.21 -17.37 -12.70
CA ARG A 4 -1.20 -16.00 -12.18
C ARG A 4 -0.31 -15.96 -10.92
N PRO A 5 0.56 -14.96 -10.76
CA PRO A 5 1.37 -14.83 -9.56
C PRO A 5 0.44 -14.72 -8.35
N LYS A 6 0.69 -15.53 -7.32
CA LYS A 6 -0.11 -15.61 -6.09
C LYS A 6 0.64 -14.93 -4.95
N GLU A 7 -0.06 -14.11 -4.16
CA GLU A 7 0.56 -13.42 -3.02
C GLU A 7 1.15 -14.43 -2.04
N ILE A 8 2.41 -14.18 -1.67
CA ILE A 8 3.09 -14.87 -0.60
C ILE A 8 2.56 -14.27 0.70
N ASN A 9 1.93 -15.13 1.50
CA ASN A 9 1.27 -14.73 2.73
C ASN A 9 2.30 -14.51 3.85
N LEU A 10 2.87 -13.31 3.89
CA LEU A 10 3.65 -12.79 5.01
C LEU A 10 2.74 -12.05 5.98
N ASN A 11 3.22 -11.83 7.21
CA ASN A 11 2.58 -10.87 8.11
C ASN A 11 2.49 -9.51 7.40
N LYS A 12 1.26 -9.04 7.20
CA LYS A 12 1.02 -7.75 6.55
C LYS A 12 1.50 -6.64 7.49
N PRO A 13 2.05 -5.54 6.95
CA PRO A 13 2.41 -4.39 7.76
C PRO A 13 1.20 -3.89 8.55
N GLU A 14 1.42 -3.45 9.79
CA GLU A 14 0.34 -2.89 10.59
C GLU A 14 -0.12 -1.52 10.04
N PRO A 15 -1.40 -1.15 10.21
CA PRO A 15 -1.87 0.15 9.77
C PRO A 15 -1.17 1.30 10.51
N TYR A 16 -0.60 2.23 9.73
CA TYR A 16 0.16 3.37 10.24
C TYR A 16 -0.76 4.48 10.72
N ASP A 17 -0.52 4.94 11.95
CA ASP A 17 -1.30 5.95 12.66
C ASP A 17 -0.81 7.38 12.42
N GLY A 18 0.36 7.56 11.80
CA GLY A 18 0.96 8.87 11.58
C GLY A 18 2.06 9.22 12.57
N ASN A 19 2.35 8.36 13.55
CA ASN A 19 3.38 8.61 14.54
C ASN A 19 4.79 8.54 13.91
N PRO A 20 5.57 9.64 13.94
CA PRO A 20 6.92 9.67 13.37
C PRO A 20 7.84 8.58 13.93
N ALA A 21 7.68 8.19 15.20
CA ALA A 21 8.50 7.16 15.83
C ALA A 21 8.29 5.77 15.20
N GLY A 22 7.09 5.48 14.69
CA GLY A 22 6.74 4.22 14.04
C GLY A 22 6.99 4.21 12.52
N TYR A 23 7.31 5.36 11.93
CA TYR A 23 7.44 5.49 10.47
C TYR A 23 8.49 4.55 9.86
N THR A 24 9.67 4.49 10.48
CA THR A 24 10.78 3.69 9.95
C THR A 24 10.44 2.19 9.94
N ASP A 25 9.81 1.70 10.99
CA ASP A 25 9.36 0.31 11.09
C ASP A 25 8.30 -0.01 10.04
N PHE A 26 7.25 0.82 9.96
CA PHE A 26 6.20 0.72 8.95
C PHE A 26 6.75 0.72 7.51
N ALA A 27 7.66 1.65 7.20
CA ALA A 27 8.27 1.76 5.87
C ALA A 27 9.09 0.52 5.52
N ASN A 28 9.82 -0.05 6.47
CA ASN A 28 10.58 -1.28 6.27
C ASN A 28 9.66 -2.49 6.08
N ALA A 29 8.60 -2.61 6.87
CA ALA A 29 7.59 -3.65 6.70
C ALA A 29 6.94 -3.61 5.31
N CYS A 30 6.55 -2.42 4.84
CA CYS A 30 6.04 -2.22 3.49
C CYS A 30 7.05 -2.64 2.41
N ARG A 31 8.32 -2.24 2.55
CA ARG A 31 9.39 -2.60 1.59
C ARG A 31 9.59 -4.11 1.51
N ILE A 32 9.63 -4.80 2.64
CA ILE A 32 9.78 -6.27 2.69
C ILE A 32 8.59 -6.93 1.98
N TYR A 33 7.36 -6.51 2.30
CA TYR A 33 6.15 -7.09 1.71
C TYR A 33 6.11 -6.91 0.19
N LEU A 34 6.41 -5.70 -0.30
CA LEU A 34 6.43 -5.39 -1.73
C LEU A 34 7.58 -6.08 -2.47
N ALA A 35 8.75 -6.24 -1.84
CA ALA A 35 9.88 -6.94 -2.43
C ALA A 35 9.59 -8.43 -2.65
N VAL A 36 8.91 -9.05 -1.69
CA VAL A 36 8.52 -10.47 -1.75
C VAL A 36 7.38 -10.68 -2.76
N ASN A 37 6.42 -9.75 -2.82
CA ASN A 37 5.28 -9.82 -3.73
C ASN A 37 5.50 -9.02 -5.03
N LYS A 38 6.76 -8.82 -5.46
CA LYS A 38 7.12 -8.01 -6.63
C LYS A 38 6.45 -8.44 -7.93
N GLY A 39 6.10 -9.72 -8.06
CA GLY A 39 5.41 -10.27 -9.23
C GLY A 39 3.92 -9.89 -9.32
N ILE A 40 3.37 -9.27 -8.28
CA ILE A 40 1.95 -8.92 -8.15
C ILE A 40 1.80 -7.40 -8.16
N TYR A 41 2.66 -6.72 -7.38
CA TYR A 41 2.78 -5.26 -7.40
C TYR A 41 3.73 -4.80 -8.52
N VAL A 42 3.32 -5.07 -9.77
CA VAL A 42 4.14 -4.81 -10.96
C VAL A 42 4.27 -3.32 -11.24
N THR A 43 3.16 -2.58 -11.17
CA THR A 43 3.15 -1.14 -11.45
C THR A 43 3.53 -0.34 -10.21
N PRO A 44 4.13 0.86 -10.37
CA PRO A 44 4.32 1.79 -9.27
C PRO A 44 2.99 2.11 -8.56
N MET A 45 1.89 2.23 -9.31
CA MET A 45 0.58 2.52 -8.75
C MET A 45 0.07 1.40 -7.83
N HIS A 46 0.27 0.12 -8.17
CA HIS A 46 -0.10 -0.98 -7.26
C HIS A 46 0.63 -0.90 -5.92
N LYS A 47 1.90 -0.50 -5.93
CA LYS A 47 2.69 -0.33 -4.70
C LYS A 47 2.17 0.84 -3.86
N VAL A 48 1.84 1.96 -4.51
CA VAL A 48 1.26 3.13 -3.86
C VAL A 48 -0.10 2.79 -3.28
N ALA A 49 -1.00 2.16 -4.05
CA ALA A 49 -2.31 1.72 -3.62
C ALA A 49 -2.24 0.79 -2.41
N PHE A 50 -1.29 -0.16 -2.39
CA PHE A 50 -1.04 -1.01 -1.23
C PHE A 50 -0.67 -0.20 0.01
N VAL A 51 0.29 0.72 -0.09
CA VAL A 51 0.71 1.55 1.06
C VAL A 51 -0.44 2.45 1.53
N LEU A 52 -1.20 3.05 0.61
CA LEU A 52 -2.38 3.86 0.94
C LEU A 52 -3.46 3.02 1.66
N SER A 53 -3.62 1.74 1.30
CA SER A 53 -4.57 0.84 1.99
C SER A 53 -4.24 0.65 3.48
N LEU A 54 -2.99 0.89 3.88
CA LEU A 54 -2.52 0.79 5.26
C LEU A 54 -2.68 2.10 6.05
N LEU A 55 -3.01 3.22 5.39
CA LEU A 55 -3.29 4.53 6.01
C LEU A 55 -4.77 4.62 6.39
N THR A 56 -5.15 3.95 7.48
CA THR A 56 -6.56 3.81 7.90
C THR A 56 -6.88 4.52 9.22
N LYS A 57 -5.88 5.07 9.91
CA LYS A 57 -5.99 5.63 11.26
C LYS A 57 -5.71 7.15 11.26
N GLY A 58 -6.34 7.85 12.20
CA GLY A 58 -6.01 9.26 12.52
C GLY A 58 -5.89 10.19 11.30
N ASP A 59 -4.91 11.08 11.35
CA ASP A 59 -4.63 12.07 10.33
C ASP A 59 -4.15 11.47 9.00
N THR A 60 -3.57 10.27 9.02
CA THR A 60 -3.09 9.60 7.79
C THR A 60 -4.24 9.17 6.89
N LYS A 61 -5.39 8.82 7.48
CA LYS A 61 -6.62 8.53 6.72
C LYS A 61 -7.11 9.76 5.96
N THR A 62 -7.11 10.93 6.60
CA THR A 62 -7.52 12.19 5.98
C THR A 62 -6.57 12.56 4.85
N TRP A 63 -5.26 12.47 5.11
CA TRP A 63 -4.24 12.71 4.09
C TRP A 63 -4.40 11.78 2.87
N LYS A 64 -4.59 10.48 3.11
CA LYS A 64 -4.86 9.49 2.04
C LYS A 64 -6.07 9.90 1.20
N ASN A 65 -7.18 10.27 1.84
CA ASN A 65 -8.41 10.61 1.11
C ASN A 65 -8.23 11.85 0.23
N ASN A 66 -7.45 12.83 0.68
CA ASN A 66 -7.11 14.01 -0.13
C ASN A 66 -6.18 13.60 -1.28
N TRP A 67 -5.15 12.80 -1.01
CA TRP A 67 -4.24 12.32 -2.04
C TRP A 67 -4.97 11.54 -3.15
N ILE A 68 -5.91 10.66 -2.78
CA ILE A 68 -6.73 9.90 -3.75
C ILE A 68 -7.56 10.86 -4.61
N LYS A 69 -8.21 11.88 -4.03
CA LYS A 69 -8.96 12.87 -4.81
C LYS A 69 -8.11 13.65 -5.81
N ASP A 70 -6.87 13.92 -5.45
CA ASP A 70 -5.97 14.76 -6.24
C ASP A 70 -5.18 13.96 -7.30
N ASN A 71 -5.00 12.64 -7.10
CA ASN A 71 -4.05 11.83 -7.87
C ASN A 71 -4.60 10.50 -8.42
N MET A 72 -5.80 10.08 -8.03
CA MET A 72 -6.47 8.89 -8.59
C MET A 72 -7.75 9.32 -9.28
N ASP A 73 -7.84 9.05 -10.58
CA ASP A 73 -9.07 9.26 -11.33
C ASP A 73 -10.08 8.16 -10.97
N GLU A 74 -11.38 8.43 -11.13
CA GLU A 74 -12.44 7.45 -10.82
C GLU A 74 -12.36 6.14 -11.63
N ASP A 75 -11.58 6.13 -12.72
CA ASP A 75 -11.34 4.95 -13.55
C ASP A 75 -10.33 3.98 -12.91
N ASP A 76 -9.32 4.48 -12.18
CA ASP A 76 -8.30 3.66 -11.50
C ASP A 76 -8.85 2.84 -10.32
N LEU A 77 -10.07 3.15 -9.87
CA LEU A 77 -10.76 2.45 -8.78
C LEU A 77 -11.71 1.35 -9.27
N LYS A 78 -11.90 1.20 -10.58
CA LYS A 78 -12.89 0.29 -11.18
C LYS A 78 -12.31 -0.95 -11.86
N GLU A 79 -10.99 -1.13 -11.87
CA GLU A 79 -10.32 -2.30 -12.48
C GLU A 79 -10.23 -3.54 -11.56
#